data_AF-G2E8W0-F1
#
_entry.id   AF-G2E8W0-F1
#
_cell.length_a   1.000
_cell.length_b   1.000
_cell.length_c   1.000
_cell.angle_alpha   90.00
_cell.angle_beta   90.00
_cell.angle_gamma   90.00
#
_symmetry.space_group_name_H-M   'P 1'
#
loop_
_entity.id
_entity.type
_entity.pdbx_description
1 polymer ?
#
loop_
_entity_poly.entity_id
_entity_poly.type
_entity_poly.pdbx_seq_one_letter_code
_entity_poly.pdbx_strand_id
1 'polypeptide(L)'
;MVALRETLLLPLDDLLAVTREFIHPVASRSALDRCLRRHGISNLKSLIPQEADTAKRPVKTFKDYAPGFVHVDVKYLPQMPDEDRRKYLFAAIDRATRWVYVEILDDKSAASASGFLERLIAKAPF
;
A
#
# COMPACT_ATOMS: atom_id res chain seq x y z
N MET A 1 11.26 -6.64 -12.21
CA MET A 1 11.98 -5.49 -11.60
C MET A 1 11.56 -4.18 -12.27
N VAL A 2 11.67 -4.06 -13.60
CA VAL A 2 11.26 -2.86 -14.37
C VAL A 2 9.78 -2.52 -14.19
N ALA A 3 8.88 -3.45 -14.50
CA ALA A 3 7.43 -3.24 -14.33
C ALA A 3 7.07 -2.84 -12.88
N LEU A 4 7.66 -3.50 -11.87
CA LEU A 4 7.45 -3.11 -10.47
C LEU A 4 7.85 -1.66 -10.18
N ARG A 5 8.97 -1.19 -10.76
CA ARG A 5 9.43 0.20 -10.57
C ARG A 5 8.46 1.19 -11.21
N GLU A 6 7.97 0.90 -12.41
CA GLU A 6 7.05 1.77 -13.15
C GLU A 6 5.65 1.80 -12.54
N THR A 7 5.17 0.67 -12.02
CA THR A 7 3.83 0.56 -11.42
C THR A 7 3.80 1.04 -9.97
N LEU A 8 4.77 0.62 -9.14
CA LEU A 8 4.73 0.89 -7.70
C LEU A 8 5.39 2.21 -7.30
N LEU A 9 6.26 2.77 -8.17
CA LEU A 9 6.98 4.02 -7.92
C LEU A 9 7.69 4.05 -6.55
N LEU A 10 8.22 2.91 -6.11
CA LEU A 10 8.88 2.76 -4.82
C LEU A 10 10.36 3.19 -4.87
N PRO A 11 10.90 3.72 -3.76
CA PRO A 11 12.34 3.85 -3.54
C PRO A 11 13.09 2.51 -3.71
N LEU A 12 14.39 2.58 -3.95
CA LEU A 12 15.20 1.39 -4.25
C LEU A 12 15.13 0.32 -3.15
N ASP A 13 15.13 0.74 -1.88
CA ASP A 13 15.13 -0.16 -0.73
C ASP A 13 13.77 -0.83 -0.50
N ASP A 14 12.68 -0.07 -0.65
CA ASP A 14 11.32 -0.62 -0.58
C ASP A 14 11.05 -1.58 -1.76
N LEU A 15 11.52 -1.22 -2.95
CA LEU A 15 11.45 -2.10 -4.11
C LEU A 15 12.26 -3.39 -3.90
N LEU A 16 13.39 -3.30 -3.20
CA LEU A 16 14.18 -4.48 -2.83
C LEU A 16 13.44 -5.38 -1.84
N ALA A 17 12.74 -4.80 -0.86
CA ALA A 17 11.93 -5.58 0.09
C ALA A 17 10.83 -6.36 -0.64
N VAL A 18 10.04 -5.68 -1.49
CA VAL A 18 8.99 -6.32 -2.32
C VAL A 18 9.58 -7.39 -3.24
N THR A 19 10.73 -7.11 -3.85
CA THR A 19 11.43 -8.07 -4.71
C THR A 19 11.77 -9.35 -3.96
N ARG A 20 12.31 -9.23 -2.75
CA ARG A 20 12.74 -10.39 -1.97
C ARG A 20 11.57 -11.22 -1.50
N GLU A 21 10.51 -10.55 -1.07
CA GLU A 21 9.31 -11.23 -0.57
C GLU A 21 8.61 -12.03 -1.67
N PHE A 22 8.43 -11.46 -2.87
CA PHE A 22 7.50 -12.01 -3.85
C PHE A 22 8.13 -12.57 -5.13
N ILE A 23 9.40 -12.27 -5.42
CA ILE A 23 10.01 -12.63 -6.72
C ILE A 23 11.31 -13.41 -6.55
N HIS A 24 12.27 -12.85 -5.80
CA HIS A 24 13.61 -13.40 -5.73
C HIS A 24 14.26 -13.10 -4.36
N PRO A 25 14.17 -14.03 -3.40
CA PRO A 25 14.54 -13.80 -2.01
C PRO A 25 16.00 -13.41 -1.80
N VAL A 26 16.90 -13.89 -2.67
CA VAL A 26 18.34 -13.60 -2.58
C VAL A 26 18.78 -12.43 -3.47
N ALA A 27 17.84 -11.57 -3.89
CA ALA A 27 18.18 -10.40 -4.71
C ALA A 27 19.14 -9.46 -3.96
N SER A 28 20.17 -8.99 -4.67
CA SER A 28 21.08 -7.99 -4.13
C SER A 28 20.64 -6.59 -4.55
N ARG A 29 20.82 -5.63 -3.63
CA ARG A 29 20.55 -4.21 -3.87
C ARG A 29 21.28 -3.69 -5.11
N SER A 30 22.56 -4.06 -5.26
CA SER A 30 23.40 -3.62 -6.38
C SER A 30 22.96 -4.24 -7.71
N ALA A 31 22.51 -5.49 -7.73
CA ALA A 31 21.96 -6.08 -8.95
C ALA A 31 20.65 -5.40 -9.37
N LEU A 32 19.78 -5.09 -8.41
CA LEU A 32 18.56 -4.32 -8.64
C LEU A 32 18.88 -2.94 -9.20
N ASP A 33 19.76 -2.17 -8.55
CA ASP A 33 20.17 -0.84 -9.02
C ASP A 33 20.74 -0.87 -10.45
N ARG A 34 21.65 -1.81 -10.73
CA ARG A 34 22.22 -1.99 -12.09
C ARG A 34 21.15 -2.36 -13.12
N CYS A 35 20.17 -3.19 -12.75
CA CYS A 35 19.04 -3.51 -13.62
C CYS A 35 18.23 -2.23 -13.93
N LEU A 36 17.86 -1.44 -12.93
CA LEU A 36 17.11 -0.19 -13.14
C LEU A 36 17.90 0.82 -13.99
N ARG A 37 19.22 0.95 -13.78
CA ARG A 37 20.07 1.82 -14.60
C ARG A 37 20.14 1.36 -16.05
N ARG A 38 20.30 0.06 -16.30
CA ARG A 38 20.32 -0.52 -17.66
C ARG A 38 19.04 -0.19 -18.43
N HIS A 39 17.91 -0.09 -17.73
CA HIS A 39 16.61 0.25 -18.32
C HIS A 39 16.26 1.74 -18.20
N GLY A 40 17.16 2.61 -17.76
CA GLY A 40 16.93 4.06 -17.71
C GLY A 40 15.98 4.56 -16.62
N ILE A 41 15.51 3.70 -15.72
CA ILE A 41 14.47 3.98 -14.72
C ILE A 41 15.01 4.10 -13.27
N SER A 42 16.33 4.21 -13.13
CA SER A 42 17.00 4.33 -11.82
C SER A 42 16.62 5.60 -11.05
N ASN A 43 16.32 6.69 -11.75
CA ASN A 43 15.85 7.92 -11.14
C ASN A 43 14.33 7.85 -10.91
N LEU A 44 13.89 7.83 -9.65
CA LEU A 44 12.47 7.73 -9.33
C LEU A 44 11.71 9.02 -9.69
N LYS A 45 12.37 10.16 -9.49
CA LYS A 45 11.76 11.49 -9.70
C LYS A 45 11.38 11.75 -11.15
N SER A 46 12.04 11.08 -12.11
CA SER A 46 11.68 11.19 -13.53
C SER A 46 10.47 10.33 -13.91
N LEU A 47 10.04 9.42 -13.04
CA LEU A 47 8.89 8.53 -13.27
C LEU A 47 7.62 9.02 -12.60
N ILE A 48 7.74 9.72 -11.47
CA ILE A 48 6.60 10.29 -10.77
C ILE A 48 6.12 11.51 -11.57
N PRO A 49 4.84 11.58 -11.96
CA PRO A 49 4.27 12.78 -12.57
C PRO A 49 4.53 13.97 -11.65
N GLN A 50 5.27 14.97 -12.13
CA GLN A 50 5.42 16.20 -11.38
C GLN A 50 4.06 16.89 -11.39
N GLU A 51 3.39 16.93 -10.24
CA GLU A 51 2.25 17.81 -10.06
C GLU A 51 2.75 19.23 -10.37
N ALA A 52 2.20 19.84 -11.42
CA ALA A 52 2.50 21.21 -11.79
C ALA A 52 2.15 22.11 -10.61
N ASP A 53 3.19 22.59 -9.92
CA ASP A 53 3.22 23.66 -8.93
C ASP A 53 1.86 23.95 -8.28
N THR A 54 1.28 22.95 -7.60
CA THR A 54 0.10 23.15 -6.78
C THR A 54 0.57 23.84 -5.51
N ALA A 55 0.63 25.18 -5.59
CA ALA A 55 0.91 26.11 -4.50
C ALA A 55 0.69 25.46 -3.13
N LYS A 56 1.79 25.20 -2.41
CA LYS A 56 1.87 24.53 -1.10
C LYS A 56 0.58 24.71 -0.30
N ARG A 57 -0.40 23.83 -0.49
CA ARG A 57 -1.59 23.84 0.36
C ARG A 57 -1.07 23.53 1.76
N PRO A 58 -1.44 24.31 2.79
CA PRO A 58 -1.02 24.01 4.14
C PRO A 58 -1.40 22.55 4.42
N VAL A 59 -0.40 21.72 4.71
CA VAL A 59 -0.61 20.30 4.99
C VAL A 59 -1.48 20.27 6.23
N LYS A 60 -2.76 19.94 6.04
CA LYS A 60 -3.70 19.85 7.14
C LYS A 60 -3.21 18.72 8.03
N THR A 61 -2.66 19.07 9.19
CA THR A 61 -2.24 18.08 10.16
C THR A 61 -3.46 17.27 10.59
N PHE A 62 -3.23 15.99 10.85
CA PHE A 62 -4.27 15.16 11.43
C PHE A 62 -4.62 15.77 12.79
N LYS A 63 -5.91 15.76 13.17
CA LYS A 63 -6.29 16.10 14.53
C LYS A 63 -5.56 15.16 15.50
N ASP A 64 -5.17 15.68 16.66
CA ASP A 64 -4.57 14.88 17.72
C ASP A 64 -5.65 13.96 18.29
N TYR A 65 -5.53 12.66 18.02
CA TYR A 65 -6.37 11.61 18.60
C TYR A 65 -5.55 10.84 19.63
N ALA A 66 -6.20 10.35 20.69
CA ALA A 66 -5.63 9.26 21.47
C ALA A 66 -5.67 7.95 20.66
N PRO A 67 -4.75 7.00 20.88
CA PRO A 67 -4.86 5.65 20.33
C PRO A 67 -6.24 5.05 20.64
N GLY A 68 -6.83 4.34 19.68
CA GLY A 68 -8.19 3.79 19.80
C GLY A 68 -9.21 4.40 18.84
N PHE A 69 -8.89 5.53 18.22
CA PHE A 69 -9.76 6.13 17.20
C PHE A 69 -9.40 5.58 15.82
N VAL A 70 -10.09 4.50 15.44
CA VAL A 70 -9.85 3.78 14.18
C VAL A 70 -10.77 4.28 13.07
N HIS A 71 -10.17 4.66 11.94
CA HIS A 71 -10.89 4.92 10.70
C HIS A 71 -10.88 3.65 9.84
N VAL A 72 -12.07 3.18 9.45
CA VAL A 72 -12.23 2.02 8.57
C VAL A 72 -12.77 2.48 7.22
N ASP A 73 -12.16 1.98 6.14
CA ASP A 73 -12.57 2.24 4.76
C ASP A 73 -12.66 0.91 3.98
N VAL A 74 -13.56 0.88 3.00
CA VAL A 74 -13.76 -0.29 2.14
C VAL A 74 -13.68 0.14 0.68
N LYS A 75 -12.77 -0.47 -0.08
CA LYS A 75 -12.58 -0.20 -1.51
C LYS A 75 -12.70 -1.46 -2.34
N TYR A 76 -13.24 -1.36 -3.55
CA TYR A 76 -13.11 -2.44 -4.52
C TYR A 76 -11.69 -2.44 -5.11
N LEU A 77 -11.13 -3.62 -5.31
CA LEU A 77 -9.87 -3.80 -6.01
C LEU A 77 -10.11 -3.93 -7.52
N PRO A 78 -9.10 -3.60 -8.35
CA PRO A 78 -9.09 -4.02 -9.75
C PRO A 78 -9.31 -5.52 -9.86
N GLN A 79 -10.11 -5.95 -10.81
CA GLN A 79 -10.28 -7.38 -11.12
C GLN A 79 -9.07 -7.87 -11.89
N MET A 80 -8.39 -8.89 -11.37
CA MET A 80 -7.26 -9.49 -12.07
C MET A 80 -7.74 -10.36 -13.24
N PRO A 81 -6.92 -10.59 -14.29
CA PRO A 81 -7.33 -11.38 -15.46
C PRO A 81 -7.77 -12.82 -15.17
N ASP A 82 -7.30 -13.38 -14.06
CA ASP A 82 -7.60 -14.72 -13.56
C ASP A 82 -8.75 -14.76 -12.54
N GLU A 83 -9.37 -13.62 -12.23
CA GLU A 83 -10.47 -13.51 -11.27
C GLU A 83 -11.83 -13.39 -11.98
N ASP A 84 -12.83 -14.11 -11.47
CA ASP A 84 -14.21 -14.06 -11.97
C ASP A 84 -14.99 -12.83 -11.45
N ARG A 85 -14.53 -12.23 -10.35
CA ARG A 85 -15.16 -11.11 -9.66
C ARG A 85 -14.14 -10.18 -9.03
N ARG A 86 -14.56 -8.95 -8.75
CA ARG A 86 -13.77 -7.99 -7.94
C ARG A 86 -13.81 -8.38 -6.47
N LYS A 87 -12.65 -8.27 -5.82
CA LYS A 87 -12.51 -8.36 -4.36
C LYS A 87 -12.56 -6.99 -3.70
N TYR A 88 -12.70 -6.98 -2.38
CA TYR A 88 -12.84 -5.78 -1.57
C TYR A 88 -11.72 -5.72 -0.53
N LEU A 89 -11.01 -4.58 -0.49
CA LEU A 89 -10.06 -4.25 0.54
C LEU A 89 -10.80 -3.57 1.70
N PHE A 90 -10.78 -4.22 2.86
CA PHE A 90 -11.16 -3.62 4.14
C PHE A 90 -9.89 -3.13 4.81
N ALA A 91 -9.79 -1.84 5.09
CA ALA A 91 -8.63 -1.23 5.70
C ALA A 91 -9.02 -0.43 6.94
N ALA A 92 -8.37 -0.71 8.05
CA ALA A 92 -8.50 0.01 9.31
C ALA A 92 -7.17 0.70 9.65
N ILE A 93 -7.24 1.97 10.05
CA ILE A 93 -6.07 2.72 10.51
C ILE A 93 -6.39 3.48 11.79
N ASP A 94 -5.61 3.23 12.83
CA ASP A 94 -5.63 4.06 14.04
C ASP A 94 -5.03 5.43 13.72
N ARG A 95 -5.78 6.50 14.01
CA ARG A 95 -5.42 7.86 13.58
C ARG A 95 -4.22 8.43 14.34
N ALA A 96 -3.93 7.92 15.53
CA ALA A 96 -2.84 8.38 16.39
C ALA A 96 -1.53 7.67 16.05
N THR A 97 -1.51 6.34 16.15
CA THR A 97 -0.32 5.48 16.02
C THR A 97 0.00 5.12 14.57
N ARG A 98 -0.97 5.31 13.66
CA ARG A 98 -0.90 4.81 12.27
C ARG A 98 -0.74 3.30 12.18
N TRP A 99 -1.12 2.56 13.23
CA TRP A 99 -1.28 1.12 13.15
C TRP A 99 -2.37 0.76 12.13
N VAL A 100 -2.09 -0.21 11.26
CA VAL A 100 -2.95 -0.59 10.14
C VAL A 100 -3.30 -2.08 10.24
N TYR A 101 -4.57 -2.38 9.99
CA TYR A 101 -5.08 -3.74 9.78
C TYR A 101 -5.83 -3.81 8.46
N VAL A 102 -5.56 -4.84 7.66
CA VAL A 102 -6.15 -5.02 6.33
C VAL A 102 -6.60 -6.44 6.10
N GLU A 103 -7.72 -6.59 5.41
CA GLU A 103 -8.20 -7.86 4.87
C GLU A 103 -8.71 -7.66 3.43
N ILE A 104 -8.50 -8.67 2.58
CA ILE A 104 -9.12 -8.74 1.26
C ILE A 104 -10.22 -9.79 1.34
N LEU A 105 -11.47 -9.37 1.13
CA LEU A 105 -12.66 -10.22 1.21
C LEU A 105 -13.37 -10.26 -0.15
N ASP A 106 -14.12 -11.33 -0.40
CA ASP A 106 -14.80 -11.55 -1.69
C ASP A 106 -16.02 -10.64 -1.89
N ASP A 107 -16.59 -10.09 -0.82
CA ASP A 107 -17.74 -9.20 -0.86
C ASP A 107 -17.75 -8.15 0.25
N LYS A 108 -18.68 -7.19 0.14
CA LYS A 108 -18.95 -6.15 1.14
C LYS A 108 -20.24 -6.41 1.94
N SER A 109 -20.63 -7.67 2.09
CA SER A 109 -21.83 -8.03 2.85
C SER A 109 -21.69 -7.64 4.32
N ALA A 110 -22.82 -7.53 5.01
CA ALA A 110 -22.84 -7.25 6.45
C ALA A 110 -22.10 -8.35 7.25
N ALA A 111 -22.17 -9.61 6.82
CA ALA A 111 -21.45 -10.71 7.46
C ALA A 111 -19.93 -10.54 7.35
N SER A 112 -19.44 -10.24 6.15
CA SER A 112 -18.01 -9.95 5.90
C SER A 112 -17.53 -8.75 6.71
N ALA A 113 -18.32 -7.67 6.75
CA ALA A 113 -17.99 -6.47 7.51
C ALA A 113 -17.99 -6.72 9.03
N SER A 114 -18.97 -7.47 9.56
CA SER A 114 -19.02 -7.81 10.99
C SER A 114 -17.82 -8.66 11.40
N GLY A 115 -17.51 -9.70 10.61
CA GLY A 115 -16.36 -10.55 10.88
C GLY A 115 -15.03 -9.79 10.82
N PHE A 116 -14.89 -8.83 9.89
CA PHE A 116 -13.73 -7.94 9.83
C PHE A 116 -13.60 -7.11 11.12
N LEU A 117 -14.69 -6.52 11.62
CA LEU A 117 -14.66 -5.73 12.85
C LEU A 117 -14.31 -6.57 14.08
N GLU A 118 -14.84 -7.79 14.19
CA GLU A 118 -14.49 -8.71 15.29
C GLU A 118 -13.00 -9.05 15.30
N ARG A 119 -12.43 -9.38 14.13
CA ARG A 119 -11.00 -9.68 13.98
C ARG A 119 -10.12 -8.45 14.19
N LEU A 120 -10.56 -7.28 13.70
CA LEU A 120 -9.91 -6.00 13.95
C LEU A 120 -9.79 -5.74 15.45
N ILE A 121 -10.89 -5.84 16.20
CA ILE A 121 -10.91 -5.64 17.66
C ILE A 121 -9.98 -6.63 18.34
N ALA A 122 -10.00 -7.90 17.94
CA ALA A 122 -9.13 -8.93 18.51
C ALA A 122 -7.63 -8.71 18.24
N LYS A 123 -7.28 -7.92 17.22
CA LYS A 123 -5.88 -7.64 16.82
C LYS A 123 -5.39 -6.26 17.23
N ALA A 124 -6.30 -5.33 17.51
CA ALA A 124 -5.94 -3.98 17.92
C ALA A 124 -5.12 -4.01 19.23
N PRO A 125 -3.99 -3.28 19.31
CA PRO A 125 -3.11 -3.29 20.48
C PRO A 125 -3.53 -2.27 21.57
N PHE A 126 -4.77 -1.80 21.55
CA PHE A 126 -5.30 -0.72 22.40
C PHE A 126 -6.76 -0.98 22.80
#